data_AF-A0A3B9YQ24-F1
#
_entry.id   AF-A0A3B9YQ24-F1
#
_cell.length_a   1.000
_cell.length_b   1.000
_cell.length_c   1.000
_cell.angle_alpha   90.00
_cell.angle_beta   90.00
_cell.angle_gamma   90.00
#
_symmetry.space_group_name_H-M   'P 1'
#
loop_
_entity.id
_entity.type
_entity.pdbx_description
1 polymer ?
#
loop_
_entity_poly.entity_id
_entity_poly.type
_entity_poly.pdbx_seq_one_letter_code
_entity_poly.pdbx_strand_id
1 'polypeptide(L)' 'QLKSGGKLLAVVNHGPTGRARLFVKDGTSLMGRDAFDATLPLLPGFQRPQRFAF' A
#
# COMPACT_ATOMS: atom_id res chain seq x y z
N GLN A 1 -5.31 10.09 7.81
CA GLN A 1 -4.24 9.83 8.79
C GLN A 1 -4.74 8.77 9.77
N LEU A 2 -4.02 7.65 9.93
CA LEU A 2 -4.43 6.53 10.79
C LEU A 2 -4.26 6.91 12.27
N LYS A 3 -5.21 6.54 13.13
CA LYS A 3 -5.09 6.70 14.60
C LYS A 3 -4.21 5.60 15.18
N SER A 4 -3.66 5.80 16.38
CA SER A 4 -2.95 4.73 17.10
C SER A 4 -3.89 3.53 17.33
N GLY A 5 -3.38 2.31 17.16
CA GLY A 5 -4.15 1.06 17.14
C GLY A 5 -4.95 0.82 15.84
N GLY A 6 -4.97 1.79 14.94
CA GLY A 6 -5.65 1.68 13.66
C GLY A 6 -4.95 0.70 12.71
N LYS A 7 -5.75 0.08 11.84
CA LYS A 7 -5.30 -0.87 10.82
C LYS A 7 -5.69 -0.37 9.44
N LEU A 8 -4.80 -0.55 8.48
CA LEU A 8 -5.03 -0.24 7.07
C LEU A 8 -4.58 -1.45 6.23
N LEU A 9 -5.45 -1.91 5.33
CA LEU A 9 -5.12 -2.94 4.36
C LEU A 9 -5.06 -2.30 2.98
N ALA A 10 -4.01 -2.57 2.22
CA ALA A 10 -3.86 -2.08 0.85
C ALA A 10 -3.09 -3.06 -0.02
N VAL A 11 -3.41 -3.10 -1.31
CA VAL A 11 -2.56 -3.77 -2.30
C VAL A 11 -1.49 -2.77 -2.74
N VAL A 12 -0.22 -3.13 -2.51
CA VAL A 12 0.92 -2.29 -2.85
C VAL A 12 1.75 -2.98 -3.93
N ASN A 13 2.00 -2.25 -5.02
CA ASN A 13 2.76 -2.75 -6.17
C ASN A 13 4.20 -2.26 -6.08
N HIS A 14 5.14 -3.14 -5.72
CA HIS A 14 6.59 -2.88 -5.71
C HIS A 14 7.35 -3.54 -6.87
N GLY A 15 6.64 -4.23 -7.78
CA GLY A 15 7.22 -5.00 -8.88
C GLY A 15 6.14 -5.50 -9.83
N PRO A 16 6.38 -6.61 -10.57
CA PRO A 16 5.41 -7.14 -11.54
C PRO A 16 4.14 -7.67 -10.89
N THR A 17 4.20 -8.07 -9.62
CA THR A 17 3.06 -8.59 -8.86
C THR A 17 2.77 -7.69 -7.66
N GLY A 18 1.49 -7.37 -7.45
CA GLY A 18 1.03 -6.66 -6.27
C GLY A 18 0.98 -7.55 -5.04
N ARG A 19 1.14 -6.97 -3.85
CA ARG A 19 0.95 -7.69 -2.59
C ARG A 19 -0.05 -6.99 -1.70
N ALA A 20 -0.96 -7.75 -1.11
CA ALA A 20 -1.82 -7.27 -0.03
C ALA A 20 -0.98 -7.11 1.24
N ARG A 21 -0.87 -5.88 1.73
CA ARG A 21 -0.09 -5.51 2.93
C ARG A 21 -1.01 -4.96 4.01
N LEU A 22 -0.80 -5.47 5.23
CA LEU A 22 -1.43 -4.96 6.44
C LEU A 22 -0.49 -3.97 7.12
N PHE A 23 -1.00 -2.77 7.35
CA PHE A 23 -0.36 -1.73 8.14
C PHE A 23 -1.08 -1.57 9.48
N VAL A 24 -0.31 -1.52 10.56
CA VAL A 24 -0.80 -1.27 11.91
C VAL A 24 -0.03 -0.07 12.47
N LYS A 25 -0.75 0.95 12.95
CA LYS A 25 -0.14 2.08 13.62
C LYS A 25 -0.06 1.82 15.12
N ASP A 26 1.14 1.90 15.67
CA ASP A 26 1.42 1.76 17.09
C ASP A 26 2.14 3.01 17.58
N GLY A 27 1.39 3.92 18.22
CA GLY A 27 1.87 5.24 18.60
C GLY A 27 2.38 6.04 17.40
N THR A 28 3.70 6.27 17.36
CA THR A 28 4.41 6.96 16.27
C THR A 28 4.93 6.01 15.18
N SER A 29 4.93 4.70 15.44
CA SER A 29 5.45 3.69 14.52
C SER A 29 4.35 3.16 13.60
N LEU A 30 4.72 2.85 12.36
CA LEU A 30 3.86 2.14 11.40
C LEU A 30 4.53 0.82 11.05
N MET A 31 3.93 -0.28 11.47
CA MET A 31 4.38 -1.63 11.13
C MET A 31 3.64 -2.10 9.88
N GLY A 32 4.35 -2.76 8.95
CA GLY A 32 3.77 -3.30 7.72
C GLY A 32 4.21 -4.75 7.49
N ARG A 33 3.28 -5.62 7.10
CA ARG A 33 3.60 -7.00 6.69
C ARG A 33 2.82 -7.43 5.46
N ASP A 34 3.46 -8.23 4.60
CA ASP A 34 2.79 -8.85 3.46
C ASP A 34 1.93 -10.02 3.94
N ALA A 35 0.71 -10.11 3.40
CA ALA A 35 -0.21 -11.22 3.68
C ALA A 35 -0.18 -12.25 2.55
N PHE A 36 -0.41 -11.81 1.31
CA PHE A 36 -0.43 -12.65 0.12
C PHE A 36 -0.27 -11.80 -1.16
N ASP A 37 0.02 -12.47 -2.28
CA ASP A 37 0.07 -11.83 -3.60
C ASP A 37 -1.34 -11.50 -4.08
N ALA A 38 -1.55 -10.25 -4.50
CA ALA A 38 -2.86 -9.76 -4.89
C ALA A 38 -2.71 -8.74 -6.02
N THR A 39 -3.52 -8.88 -7.07
CA THR A 39 -3.56 -7.93 -8.18
C THR A 39 -4.98 -7.39 -8.32
N LEU A 40 -5.12 -6.07 -8.30
CA LEU A 40 -6.38 -5.36 -8.43
C LEU A 40 -6.25 -4.24 -9.46
N PRO A 41 -7.35 -3.83 -10.11
CA PRO A 41 -7.38 -2.58 -10.86
C PRO A 41 -6.94 -1.41 -9.99
N LEU A 42 -6.28 -0.43 -10.61
CA LEU A 42 -5.83 0.74 -9.89
C LEU A 42 -7.03 1.58 -9.44
N LEU A 43 -7.02 2.00 -8.18
CA LEU A 43 -8.04 2.90 -7.66
C LEU A 43 -8.01 4.24 -8.42
N PRO A 44 -9.16 4.84 -8.73
CA PRO A 44 -9.21 6.18 -9.30
C PRO A 44 -8.38 7.16 -8.47
N GLY A 45 -7.50 7.93 -9.12
CA GLY A 45 -6.58 8.87 -8.45
C GLY A 45 -5.27 8.26 -7.92
N PHE A 46 -5.06 6.94 -8.02
CA PHE A 46 -3.80 6.28 -7.64
C PHE A 46 -2.86 6.02 -8.83
N GLN A 47 -3.16 6.62 -9.98
CA GLN A 47 -2.33 6.59 -11.19
C GLN A 47 -0.95 7.19 -10.90
N ARG A 48 0.13 6.50 -11.32
CA ARG A 48 1.47 7.08 -11.22
C ARG A 48 1.49 8.36 -12.07
N PRO A 49 1.96 9.48 -11.53
CA PRO A 49 2.10 10.69 -12.32
C PRO A 49 3.05 10.41 -13.49
N GLN A 50 2.71 10.93 -14.67
CA GLN A 50 3.60 10.86 -15.82
C GLN A 50 4.91 11.56 -15.46
N ARG A 51 6.01 10.82 -15.50
CA ARG A 51 7.37 11.36 -15.34
C ARG A 51 8.02 11.35 -16.72
N PHE A 52 8.87 12.33 -16.99
CA PHE A 52 9.67 12.33 -18.20
C PHE A 52 10.53 11.07 -18.23
N ALA A 53 10.31 10.23 -19.25
CA ALA A 53 11.24 9.16 -19.61
C ALA A 53 12.21 9.77 -20.62
N PHE A 54 13.49 9.81 -20.25
CA PHE A 54 14.60 10.27 -21.09
C PHE A 54 15.15 9.12 -21.92
#